data_AF-A0A2E8GR05-F1
#
_entry.id   AF-A0A2E8GR05-F1
#
_cell.length_a   1.000
_cell.length_b   1.000
_cell.length_c   1.000
_cell.angle_alpha   90.00
_cell.angle_beta   90.00
_cell.angle_gamma   90.00
#
_symmetry.space_group_name_H-M   'P 1'
#
loop_
_entity.id
_entity.type
_entity.pdbx_description
1 polymer ?
#
loop_
_entity_poly.entity_id
_entity_poly.type
_entity_poly.pdbx_seq_one_letter_code
_entity_poly.pdbx_strand_id
1 'polypeptide(L)' 'MILAELRLVLPDLVHLTTPGGTLICSGLLNGQLPEWKAELAEQDFQAIAEAEQEGWAAVMFQHLTK' A
#
# COMPACT_ATOMS: atom_id res chain seq x y z
N MET A 1 5.77 10.21 -1.46
CA MET A 1 6.22 9.52 -0.24
C MET A 1 7.40 8.64 -0.61
N ILE A 2 8.43 8.63 0.24
CA ILE A 2 9.59 7.77 0.05
C ILE A 2 9.30 6.45 0.77
N LEU A 3 9.67 5.31 0.16
CA LEU A 3 9.45 3.98 0.74
C LEU A 3 9.93 3.83 2.19
N ALA A 4 11.06 4.45 2.55
CA ALA A 4 11.56 4.45 3.92
C ALA A 4 10.59 5.05 4.95
N GLU A 5 9.83 6.08 4.57
CA GLU A 5 8.84 6.72 5.43
C GLU A 5 7.59 5.83 5.59
N LEU A 6 7.17 5.17 4.51
CA LEU A 6 6.04 4.23 4.53
C LEU A 6 6.29 3.03 5.44
N ARG A 7 7.52 2.52 5.45
CA ARG A 7 7.95 1.43 6.34
C ARG A 7 7.83 1.79 7.82
N LEU A 8 8.07 3.06 8.18
CA LEU A 8 7.96 3.50 9.57
C LEU A 8 6.52 3.49 10.07
N VAL A 9 5.55 3.72 9.18
CA VAL A 9 4.12 3.76 9.52
C VAL A 9 3.37 2.47 9.21
N LEU A 10 4.01 1.50 8.53
CA LEU A 10 3.38 0.23 8.15
C LEU A 10 2.69 -0.49 9.34
N PRO A 11 3.29 -0.61 10.54
CA PRO A 11 2.62 -1.24 11.67
C PRO A 11 1.30 -0.56 12.05
N ASP A 12 1.27 0.78 11.99
CA ASP A 12 0.07 1.57 12.28
C ASP A 12 -0.97 1.38 11.17
N LEU A 13 -0.57 1.35 9.90
CA LEU A 13 -1.47 1.11 8.77
C LEU A 13 -2.16 -0.26 8.88
N VAL A 14 -1.40 -1.30 9.26
CA VAL A 14 -1.94 -2.65 9.50
C VAL A 14 -2.91 -2.64 10.68
N HIS A 15 -2.54 -2.00 11.79
CA HIS A 15 -3.38 -1.94 12.99
C HIS A 15 -4.69 -1.17 12.77
N LEU A 16 -4.64 -0.07 12.02
CA LEU A 16 -5.77 0.84 11.81
C LEU A 16 -6.70 0.38 10.69
N THR A 17 -6.27 -0.54 9.83
CA THR A 17 -7.12 -1.05 8.75
C THR A 17 -7.76 -2.37 9.17
N THR A 18 -9.07 -2.37 9.43
CA THR A 18 -9.81 -3.58 9.79
C THR A 18 -9.79 -4.61 8.66
N PRO A 19 -9.92 -5.92 8.95
CA PRO A 19 -10.13 -6.95 7.91
C PRO A 19 -11.30 -6.59 6.98
N GLY A 20 -11.10 -6.75 5.68
CA GLY A 20 -12.03 -6.30 4.63
C GLY A 20 -11.95 -4.80 4.30
N GLY A 21 -11.25 -4.03 5.13
CA GLY A 21 -11.05 -2.59 4.97
C GLY A 21 -10.10 -2.24 3.83
N THR A 22 -10.09 -0.96 3.47
CA THR A 22 -9.34 -0.43 2.33
C THR A 22 -8.26 0.53 2.79
N LEU A 23 -7.04 0.35 2.29
CA LEU A 23 -5.94 1.29 2.40
C LEU A 23 -5.67 1.91 1.02
N ILE A 24 -5.67 3.25 0.93
CA ILE A 24 -5.32 3.96 -0.31
C ILE A 24 -3.98 4.67 -0.08
N CYS A 25 -2.96 4.28 -0.85
CA CYS A 25 -1.65 4.91 -0.84
C CYS A 25 -1.48 5.71 -2.14
N SER A 26 -1.31 7.03 -2.04
CA SER A 26 -1.10 7.92 -3.20
C SER A 26 0.19 8.72 -3.08
N GLY A 27 0.67 9.30 -4.19
CA GLY A 27 1.97 9.99 -4.22
C GLY A 27 3.13 9.04 -4.04
N LEU A 28 3.00 7.79 -4.51
CA LEU A 28 4.07 6.80 -4.58
C LEU A 28 4.90 7.04 -5.84
N LEU A 29 6.23 6.88 -5.76
CA LEU A 29 7.06 6.84 -6.96
C LEU A 29 6.94 5.48 -7.65
N ASN A 30 6.75 5.44 -8.97
CA ASN A 30 6.52 4.20 -9.71
C ASN A 30 7.64 3.16 -9.51
N GLY A 31 8.89 3.60 -9.37
CA GLY A 31 10.02 2.71 -9.13
C GLY A 31 9.96 1.95 -7.79
N GLN A 32 9.15 2.40 -6.83
CA GLN A 32 9.02 1.82 -5.49
C GLN A 32 7.78 0.92 -5.34
N LEU A 33 6.87 0.95 -6.31
CA LEU A 33 5.60 0.22 -6.27
C LEU A 33 5.75 -1.30 -6.08
N PRO A 34 6.62 -2.01 -6.83
CA PRO A 34 6.73 -3.44 -6.70
C PRO A 34 7.16 -3.88 -5.29
N GLU A 35 8.11 -3.14 -4.71
CA GLU A 35 8.62 -3.40 -3.36
C GLU A 35 7.54 -3.10 -2.31
N TRP A 36 6.85 -1.96 -2.42
CA TRP A 36 5.76 -1.61 -1.52
C TRP A 36 4.59 -2.60 -1.55
N LYS A 37 4.20 -3.06 -2.76
CA LYS A 37 3.15 -4.07 -2.94
C LYS A 37 3.54 -5.41 -2.30
N ALA A 38 4.81 -5.81 -2.40
CA ALA A 38 5.29 -7.04 -1.77
C ALA A 38 5.23 -6.96 -0.24
N GLU A 39 5.68 -5.85 0.35
CA GLU A 39 5.59 -5.64 1.81
C GLU A 39 4.15 -5.66 2.32
N LEU A 40 3.22 -5.00 1.62
CA LEU A 40 1.81 -5.03 1.99
C LEU A 40 1.20 -6.43 1.83
N ALA A 41 1.60 -7.20 0.82
CA ALA A 41 1.17 -8.58 0.66
C ALA A 41 1.59 -9.49 1.83
N GLU A 42 2.78 -9.27 2.41
CA GLU A 42 3.22 -9.96 3.64
C GLU A 42 2.35 -9.63 4.86
N GLN A 43 1.62 -8.51 4.82
CA GLN A 43 0.68 -8.07 5.86
C GLN A 43 -0.79 -8.39 5.51
N ASP A 44 -1.03 -9.34 4.60
CA ASP A 44 -2.37 -9.71 4.13
C ASP A 44 -3.15 -8.60 3.40
N PHE A 45 -2.45 -7.68 2.74
CA PHE A 45 -3.08 -6.70 1.85
C PHE A 45 -2.93 -7.10 0.37
N GLN A 46 -4.02 -7.00 -0.37
CA GLN A 46 -4.02 -7.23 -1.81
C GLN A 46 -4.24 -5.91 -2.56
N ALA A 47 -3.38 -5.59 -3.53
CA ALA A 47 -3.63 -4.49 -4.45
C ALA A 47 -4.82 -4.82 -5.36
N ILE A 48 -5.83 -3.95 -5.41
CA ILE A 48 -7.08 -4.18 -6.15
C ILE A 48 -7.37 -3.10 -7.21
N ALA A 49 -6.75 -1.93 -7.10
CA ALA A 49 -6.79 -0.90 -8.14
C ALA A 49 -5.51 -0.06 -8.11
N GLU A 50 -5.14 0.47 -9.27
CA GLU A 50 -3.95 1.28 -9.45
C GLU A 50 -4.21 2.37 -10.49
N ALA A 51 -3.65 3.55 -10.25
CA ALA A 51 -3.63 4.66 -11.19
C ALA A 51 -2.21 5.23 -11.23
N GLU A 52 -1.71 5.50 -12.43
CA GLU A 52 -0.38 6.05 -12.66
C GLU A 52 -0.45 7.35 -13.46
N GLN A 53 0.37 8.33 -13.11
CA GLN A 53 0.52 9.59 -13.84
C GLN A 53 1.92 10.19 -13.61
N GLU A 54 2.65 10.46 -14.70
CA GLU A 54 3.93 11.19 -14.68
C GLU A 54 4.98 10.63 -13.68
N GLY A 55 5.08 9.29 -13.59
CA GLY A 55 6.02 8.61 -12.70
C GLY A 55 5.55 8.50 -11.24
N TRP A 56 4.33 8.94 -10.96
CA TRP A 56 3.64 8.76 -9.68
C TRP A 56 2.50 7.75 -9.79
N ALA A 57 2.18 7.12 -8.67
CA ALA A 57 1.06 6.21 -8.58
C ALA A 57 0.22 6.40 -7.32
N ALA A 58 -1.03 5.96 -7.45
CA ALA A 58 -1.92 5.66 -6.36
C ALA A 58 -2.37 4.20 -6.46
N VAL A 59 -2.39 3.50 -5.33
CA VAL A 59 -2.84 2.11 -5.24
C VAL A 59 -3.84 1.96 -4.11
N MET A 60 -4.93 1.26 -4.42
CA MET A 60 -5.90 0.80 -3.45
C MET A 60 -5.58 -0.65 -3.08
N PHE A 61 -5.45 -0.89 -1.79
CA PHE A 61 -5.24 -2.20 -1.20
C PHE A 61 -6.44 -2.60 -0.35
N GLN A 62 -6.80 -3.87 -0.36
CA GLN A 62 -7.79 -4.44 0.54
C GLN A 62 -7.11 -5.36 1.56
N HIS A 63 -7.40 -5.16 2.84
CA HIS A 63 -6.98 -6.07 3.90
C HIS A 63 -7.84 -7.34 3.82
N LEU A 64 -7.21 -8.49 3.64
CA LEU A 64 -7.93 -9.74 3.45
C LEU A 64 -8.66 -10.16 4.73
N THR A 65 -9.92 -10.59 4.58
CA THR A 65 -10.68 -11.21 5.67
C THR A 65 -10.17 -12.64 5.85
N LYS A 66 -9.28 -12.88 6.82
CA LYS A 66 -9.00 -14.23 7.30
C LYS A 66 -10.12 -14.75 8.19
#